data_AF-A0A7W4YP28-F1
#
_entry.id   AF-A0A7W4YP28-F1
#
_cell.length_a   1.000
_cell.length_b   1.000
_cell.length_c   1.000
_cell.angle_alpha   90.00
_cell.angle_beta   90.00
_cell.angle_gamma   90.00
#
_symmetry.space_group_name_H-M   'P 1'
#
loop_
_entity.id
_entity.type
_entity.pdbx_description
1 polymer ?
#
loop_
_entity_poly.entity_id
_entity_poly.type
_entity_poly.pdbx_seq_one_letter_code
_entity_poly.pdbx_strand_id
1 'polypeptide(L)' 'MTPTQAAIRQAIADSARAELLRELQAAHLIIRNALNLMSPCQQMVWGERNARDCVDGEGITRANEREAAIARATGVRS' A
#
# COMPACT_ATOMS: atom_id res chain seq x y z
N MET A 1 -21.72 -19.95 17.19
CA MET A 1 -21.79 -19.27 15.88
C MET A 1 -22.31 -20.28 14.88
N THR A 2 -23.39 -19.97 14.16
CA THR A 2 -23.90 -20.90 13.13
C THR A 2 -23.03 -20.84 11.87
N PRO A 3 -23.02 -21.88 11.02
CA PRO A 3 -22.31 -21.85 9.74
C PRO A 3 -22.68 -20.63 8.88
N THR A 4 -23.95 -20.22 8.89
CA THR A 4 -24.44 -19.02 8.20
C THR A 4 -23.83 -17.74 8.76
N GLN A 5 -23.76 -17.59 10.09
CA GLN A 5 -23.11 -16.42 10.71
C GLN A 5 -21.62 -16.37 10.39
N ALA A 6 -20.94 -17.51 10.36
CA ALA A 6 -19.53 -17.59 9.98
C ALA A 6 -19.33 -17.17 8.51
N ALA A 7 -20.18 -17.65 7.60
CA ALA A 7 -20.14 -17.28 6.18
C ALA A 7 -20.37 -15.77 5.95
N ILE A 8 -21.33 -15.16 6.65
CA ILE A 8 -21.58 -13.71 6.56
C ILE A 8 -20.35 -12.92 7.04
N ARG A 9 -19.76 -13.30 8.18
CA ARG A 9 -18.55 -12.63 8.70
C ARG A 9 -17.38 -12.75 7.73
N GLN A 10 -17.23 -13.91 7.10
CA GLN A 10 -16.18 -14.14 6.10
C GLN A 10 -16.39 -13.26 4.86
N ALA A 11 -17.61 -13.20 4.32
CA ALA A 11 -17.93 -12.35 3.18
C ALA A 11 -17.70 -10.85 3.44
N ILE A 12 -18.03 -10.38 4.66
CA ILE A 12 -17.74 -9.00 5.08
C ILE A 12 -16.22 -8.76 5.13
N ALA A 13 -15.46 -9.69 5.71
CA ALA A 13 -14.02 -9.58 5.79
C ALA A 13 -13.35 -9.60 4.41
N ASP A 14 -13.85 -10.41 3.48
CA ASP A 14 -13.37 -10.46 2.09
C ASP A 14 -13.66 -9.16 1.34
N SER A 15 -14.86 -8.59 1.55
CA SER A 15 -15.23 -7.30 0.95
C SER A 15 -14.32 -6.17 1.45
N ALA A 16 -14.08 -6.10 2.77
CA ALA A 16 -13.20 -5.12 3.38
C ALA A 16 -11.74 -5.30 2.91
N ARG A 17 -11.26 -6.54 2.79
CA ARG A 17 -9.93 -6.84 2.23
C ARG A 17 -9.80 -6.34 0.80
N ALA A 18 -10.81 -6.56 -0.04
CA ALA A 18 -10.80 -6.12 -1.44
C ALA A 18 -10.78 -4.59 -1.55
N GLU A 19 -11.50 -3.88 -0.68
CA GLU A 19 -11.48 -2.42 -0.61
C GLU A 19 -10.10 -1.90 -0.20
N LEU A 20 -9.53 -2.40 0.89
CA LEU A 20 -8.19 -2.01 1.34
C LEU A 20 -7.10 -2.29 0.30
N LEU A 21 -7.21 -3.39 -0.44
CA LEU A 21 -6.28 -3.69 -1.52
C LEU A 21 -6.36 -2.66 -2.66
N ARG A 22 -7.57 -2.25 -3.06
CA ARG A 22 -7.75 -1.21 -4.08
C ARG A 22 -7.16 0.12 -3.62
N GLU A 23 -7.39 0.50 -2.38
CA GLU A 23 -6.81 1.73 -1.81
C GLU A 23 -5.28 1.66 -1.76
N LEU A 24 -4.70 0.50 -1.42
CA LEU A 24 -3.24 0.33 -1.45
C LEU A 24 -2.65 0.44 -2.86
N GLN A 25 -3.35 -0.12 -3.87
CA GLN A 25 -2.99 0.01 -5.27
C GLN A 25 -3.06 1.47 -5.75
N ALA A 26 -4.13 2.19 -5.41
CA ALA A 26 -4.29 3.60 -5.72
C ALA A 26 -3.20 4.44 -5.05
N ALA A 27 -2.92 4.21 -3.76
CA ALA A 27 -1.85 4.88 -3.03
C ALA A 27 -0.47 4.66 -3.66
N HIS A 28 -0.17 3.44 -4.13
CA HIS A 28 1.07 3.16 -4.85
C HIS A 28 1.22 4.08 -6.08
N LEU A 29 0.17 4.21 -6.90
CA LEU A 29 0.19 5.08 -8.08
C LEU A 29 0.27 6.56 -7.73
N ILE A 30 -0.53 7.02 -6.77
CA ILE A 30 -0.56 8.43 -6.34
C ILE A 30 0.82 8.86 -5.84
N ILE A 31 1.44 8.05 -4.98
CA ILE A 31 2.76 8.37 -4.41
C ILE A 31 3.84 8.36 -5.49
N ARG A 32 3.79 7.41 -6.43
CA ARG A 32 4.72 7.37 -7.56
C ARG A 32 4.57 8.60 -8.47
N ASN A 33 3.33 9.00 -8.75
CA ASN A 33 3.05 10.20 -9.53
C ASN A 33 3.57 11.46 -8.82
N ALA A 34 3.35 11.57 -7.51
CA ALA A 34 3.86 12.69 -6.72
C ALA A 34 5.40 12.76 -6.74
N LEU A 35 6.08 11.61 -6.58
CA LEU A 35 7.54 11.54 -6.66
C LEU A 35 8.07 12.05 -8.01
N ASN A 36 7.44 11.65 -9.11
CA ASN A 36 7.84 12.04 -10.47
C ASN A 36 7.62 13.53 -10.80
N LEU A 37 6.74 14.20 -10.07
CA LEU A 37 6.47 15.64 -10.25
C LEU A 37 7.41 16.53 -9.43
N MET A 38 8.09 15.98 -8.43
CA MET A 38 8.91 16.74 -7.49
C MET A 38 10.30 17.06 -8.04
N SER A 39 10.84 18.20 -7.63
CA SER A 39 12.25 18.49 -7.80
C SER A 39 13.10 17.57 -6.91
N PRO A 40 14.38 17.33 -7.25
CA PRO A 40 15.25 16.48 -6.43
C PRO A 40 15.32 16.90 -4.96
N CYS A 41 15.38 18.20 -4.67
CA CYS A 41 15.38 18.71 -3.30
C CYS A 41 14.07 18.38 -2.55
N GLN A 42 12.92 18.47 -3.22
CA GLN A 42 11.63 18.08 -2.63
C GLN A 42 11.57 16.58 -2.34
N GLN A 43 12.11 15.74 -3.22
CA GLN A 43 12.19 14.30 -3.00
C GLN A 43 13.07 13.97 -1.77
N MET A 44 14.20 14.67 -1.59
CA MET A 44 15.05 14.51 -0.40
C MET A 44 14.30 14.85 0.89
N VAL A 45 13.64 16.02 0.94
CA VAL A 45 12.86 16.45 2.12
C VAL A 45 11.71 15.48 2.40
N TRP A 46 11.07 14.93 1.36
CA TRP A 46 10.07 13.87 1.52
C TRP A 46 10.70 12.65 2.20
N GLY A 47 11.84 12.16 1.71
CA GLY A 47 12.54 11.01 2.27
C GLY A 47 12.92 11.21 3.74
N GLU A 48 13.47 12.37 4.09
CA GLU A 48 13.79 12.74 5.47
C GLU A 48 12.56 12.72 6.38
N ARG A 49 11.40 13.22 5.89
CA ARG A 49 10.15 13.18 6.64
C ARG A 49 9.65 11.76 6.84
N ASN A 50 9.71 10.91 5.82
CA ASN A 50 9.35 9.49 5.96
C ASN A 50 10.24 8.79 7.01
N ALA A 51 11.55 9.05 6.99
CA ALA A 51 12.48 8.47 7.96
C ALA A 51 12.22 8.97 9.38
N ARG A 52 11.98 10.28 9.54
CA ARG A 52 11.59 10.87 10.84
C ARG A 52 10.32 10.21 11.39
N ASP A 53 9.36 9.92 10.52
CA ASP A 53 8.07 9.34 10.91
C ASP A 53 8.11 7.79 10.94
N CYS A 54 9.31 7.18 10.86
CA CYS A 54 9.56 5.72 10.89
C CYS A 54 8.77 4.92 9.85
N VAL A 55 8.52 5.53 8.69
CA VAL A 55 7.87 4.92 7.52
C VAL A 55 8.78 4.97 6.30
N ASP A 56 10.09 5.02 6.51
CA ASP A 56 11.12 4.81 5.50
C ASP A 56 11.33 3.34 5.16
N GLY A 57 12.09 3.10 4.11
CA GLY A 57 12.42 1.76 3.62
C GLY A 57 13.26 1.89 2.35
N GLU A 58 13.05 1.01 1.38
CA GLU A 58 13.83 1.06 0.15
C GLU A 58 13.46 2.30 -0.69
N GLY A 59 14.46 3.15 -0.92
CA GLY A 59 14.31 4.42 -1.62
C GLY A 59 13.50 5.45 -0.82
N ILE A 60 12.95 6.44 -1.53
CA ILE A 60 12.31 7.61 -0.89
C ILE A 60 10.90 7.30 -0.40
N THR A 61 10.17 6.41 -1.09
CA THR A 61 8.72 6.26 -0.90
C THR A 61 8.27 4.85 -0.53
N ARG A 62 9.17 3.89 -0.30
CA ARG A 62 8.84 2.48 -0.07
C ARG A 62 8.02 1.84 -1.20
N ALA A 63 8.39 2.16 -2.44
CA ALA A 63 7.64 1.72 -3.61
C ALA A 63 7.67 0.18 -3.73
N ASN A 64 8.84 -0.41 -3.53
CA ASN A 64 9.09 -1.85 -3.67
C ASN A 64 8.32 -2.65 -2.60
N GLU A 65 8.28 -2.18 -1.36
CA GLU A 65 7.56 -2.87 -0.29
C GLU A 65 6.04 -2.84 -0.52
N ARG A 66 5.50 -1.72 -1.01
CA ARG A 66 4.08 -1.65 -1.40
C ARG A 66 3.80 -2.56 -2.58
N GLU A 67 4.64 -2.58 -3.60
CA GLU A 67 4.49 -3.47 -4.76
C GLU A 67 4.51 -4.95 -4.34
N ALA A 68 5.46 -5.34 -3.49
CA ALA A 68 5.53 -6.69 -2.94
C ALA A 68 4.32 -7.05 -2.08
N ALA A 69 3.78 -6.10 -1.30
CA ALA A 69 2.55 -6.31 -0.52
C ALA A 69 1.32 -6.52 -1.41
N ILE A 70 1.19 -5.72 -2.47
CA ILE A 70 0.13 -5.86 -3.48
C ILE A 70 0.25 -7.22 -4.17
N ALA A 71 1.44 -7.60 -4.62
CA ALA A 71 1.73 -8.86 -5.29
C ALA A 71 1.32 -10.08 -4.42
N ARG A 72 1.71 -10.08 -3.15
CA ARG A 72 1.27 -11.12 -2.18
C ARG A 72 -0.25 -11.17 -2.02
N ALA A 73 -0.91 -10.02 -1.99
CA ALA A 73 -2.36 -9.94 -1.81
C ALA A 73 -3.16 -10.37 -3.05
N THR A 74 -2.62 -10.17 -4.26
CA THR A 74 -3.26 -10.58 -5.52
C THR A 74 -2.87 -11.99 -5.97
N GLY A 75 -1.89 -12.61 -5.31
CA GLY A 75 -1.35 -13.91 -5.72
C GLY A 75 -0.47 -13.85 -6.98
N VAL A 76 -0.14 -12.64 -7.45
CA VAL A 76 0.81 -12.44 -8.54
C VAL A 76 2.21 -12.54 -7.93
N ARG A 77 3.02 -13.51 -8.35
CA ARG A 77 4.43 -13.54 -7.95
C ARG A 77 5.18 -12.48 -8.77
N SER A 78 5.74 -11.50 -8.07
CA SER A 78 6.77 -10.58 -8.57
C SER A 78 8.08 -11.32 -8.82
#